data_AF-A0A8B3NTK8-F1
#
_entry.id   AF-A0A8B3NTK8-F1
#
_cell.length_a   1.000
_cell.length_b   1.000
_cell.length_c   1.000
_cell.angle_alpha   90.00
_cell.angle_beta   90.00
_cell.angle_gamma   90.00
#
_symmetry.space_group_name_H-M   'P 1'
#
loop_
_entity.id
_entity.type
_entity.pdbx_description
1 polymer ?
#
loop_
_entity_poly.entity_id
_entity_poly.type
_entity_poly.pdbx_seq_one_letter_code
_entity_poly.pdbx_strand_id
1 'polypeptide(L)'
;MSENITAPADGGALPAANLSRRLILAGLASLPAMGGAAAAPAMSTQVDTGPDPLADLLAELIARRAEFRAIPSEMFTEENEEDLVKATYGPAADRLWNETPQPTTLRGVAEAMRYAIEEDAFIDYGAEKVIKAALAFLDREAGL
;
A
#
# COMPACT_ATOMS: atom_id res chain seq x y z
N MET A 1 -45.46 30.43 -42.71
CA MET A 1 -45.48 29.00 -42.37
C MET A 1 -45.97 28.90 -40.94
N SER A 2 -47.16 28.32 -40.82
CA SER A 2 -47.84 27.70 -39.67
C SER A 2 -47.67 28.29 -38.27
N GLU A 3 -48.75 28.91 -37.80
CA GLU A 3 -49.12 28.96 -36.38
C GLU A 3 -49.39 27.53 -35.87
N ASN A 4 -49.07 27.24 -34.60
CA ASN A 4 -49.77 26.19 -33.87
C ASN A 4 -49.69 26.35 -32.33
N ILE A 5 -50.86 26.74 -31.80
CA ILE A 5 -51.55 26.21 -30.61
C ILE A 5 -50.95 26.47 -29.23
N THR A 6 -51.62 27.38 -28.53
CA THR A 6 -51.73 27.52 -27.07
C THR A 6 -52.63 26.43 -26.46
N ALA A 7 -52.29 25.94 -25.26
CA ALA A 7 -53.28 25.55 -24.25
C ALA A 7 -52.63 25.55 -22.83
N PRO A 8 -53.25 26.18 -21.81
CA PRO A 8 -52.80 26.17 -20.42
C PRO A 8 -53.56 25.14 -19.55
N ALA A 9 -52.98 24.87 -18.36
CA ALA A 9 -53.56 24.42 -17.09
C ALA A 9 -54.74 23.41 -17.12
N ASP A 10 -54.52 22.20 -16.59
CA ASP A 10 -55.11 21.77 -15.30
C ASP A 10 -54.61 20.37 -14.92
N GLY A 11 -54.66 20.05 -13.62
CA GLY A 11 -54.74 18.65 -13.19
C GLY A 11 -53.69 18.14 -12.20
N GLY A 12 -53.87 18.48 -10.93
CA GLY A 12 -53.90 17.44 -9.89
C GLY A 12 -52.58 17.03 -9.24
N ALA A 13 -52.57 17.14 -7.91
CA ALA A 13 -51.53 16.65 -7.01
C ALA A 13 -51.11 15.19 -7.30
N LEU A 14 -49.81 14.91 -7.15
CA LEU A 14 -49.30 13.54 -7.01
C LEU A 14 -49.35 13.12 -5.53
N PRO A 15 -50.24 12.22 -5.10
CA PRO A 15 -50.09 11.55 -3.81
C PRO A 15 -49.07 10.41 -3.90
N ALA A 16 -48.07 10.55 -3.05
CA ALA A 16 -47.22 9.56 -2.37
C ALA A 16 -47.23 8.09 -2.81
N ALA A 17 -46.03 7.52 -2.91
CA ALA A 17 -45.80 6.11 -2.60
C ALA A 17 -44.49 5.94 -1.82
N ASN A 18 -44.62 5.97 -0.49
CA ASN A 18 -43.64 5.42 0.46
C ASN A 18 -43.55 3.90 0.23
N LEU A 19 -42.60 3.43 -0.59
CA LEU A 19 -42.42 1.99 -0.77
C LEU A 19 -41.65 1.40 0.40
N SER A 20 -42.37 0.56 1.15
CA SER A 20 -41.94 -0.10 2.38
C SER A 20 -40.85 -1.15 2.14
N ARG A 21 -39.81 -1.08 2.96
CA ARG A 21 -38.58 -1.90 3.00
C ARG A 21 -38.81 -3.35 3.50
N ARG A 22 -39.91 -4.01 3.13
CA ARG A 22 -40.36 -5.28 3.76
C ARG A 22 -40.73 -6.43 2.82
N LEU A 23 -40.36 -6.41 1.53
CA LEU A 23 -40.74 -7.46 0.58
C LEU A 23 -39.60 -7.94 -0.33
N ILE A 24 -38.47 -8.34 0.25
CA ILE A 24 -37.50 -9.21 -0.44
C ILE A 24 -37.16 -10.39 0.47
N LEU A 25 -38.10 -11.31 0.64
CA LEU A 25 -37.87 -12.62 1.26
C LEU A 25 -38.80 -13.71 0.69
N ALA A 26 -38.97 -13.78 -0.62
CA ALA A 26 -39.66 -14.89 -1.27
C ALA A 26 -39.06 -15.14 -2.66
N GLY A 27 -38.01 -15.95 -2.71
CA GLY A 27 -37.32 -16.28 -3.95
C GLY A 27 -36.28 -17.39 -3.82
N LEU A 28 -36.52 -18.40 -2.97
CA LEU A 28 -35.74 -19.64 -2.99
C LEU A 28 -36.53 -20.71 -3.73
N ALA A 29 -36.50 -20.64 -5.07
CA ALA A 29 -36.96 -21.72 -5.93
C ALA A 29 -35.74 -22.53 -6.38
N SER A 30 -35.52 -23.64 -5.68
CA SER A 30 -34.92 -24.89 -6.17
C SER A 30 -33.74 -24.78 -7.16
N LEU A 31 -32.52 -24.72 -6.61
CA LEU A 31 -31.32 -25.22 -7.29
C LEU A 31 -30.90 -26.51 -6.59
N PRO A 32 -30.61 -27.61 -7.31
CA PRO A 32 -30.04 -28.80 -6.69
C PRO A 32 -28.68 -28.43 -6.09
N ALA A 33 -28.60 -28.55 -4.76
CA ALA A 33 -27.38 -28.45 -3.98
C ALA A 33 -26.48 -29.64 -4.30
N MET A 34 -25.72 -29.53 -5.39
CA MET A 34 -24.53 -30.35 -5.55
C MET A 34 -23.38 -29.70 -4.80
N GLY A 35 -23.01 -30.37 -3.72
CA GLY A 35 -21.90 -30.04 -2.84
C GLY A 35 -20.62 -29.80 -3.63
N GLY A 36 -20.12 -28.59 -3.45
CA GLY A 36 -18.83 -28.15 -3.92
C GLY A 36 -18.45 -26.96 -3.06
N ALA A 37 -18.40 -27.16 -1.74
CA ALA A 37 -17.56 -26.32 -0.90
C ALA A 37 -16.12 -26.59 -1.34
N ALA A 38 -15.72 -25.97 -2.44
CA ALA A 38 -14.34 -25.61 -2.64
C ALA A 38 -14.05 -24.69 -1.45
N ALA A 39 -13.54 -25.28 -0.37
CA ALA A 39 -12.78 -24.54 0.60
C ALA A 39 -11.73 -23.82 -0.23
N ALA A 40 -11.96 -22.51 -0.46
CA ALA A 40 -10.90 -21.64 -0.94
C ALA A 40 -9.69 -21.98 -0.05
N PRO A 41 -8.50 -22.21 -0.62
CA PRO A 41 -7.33 -22.37 0.23
C PRO A 41 -7.32 -21.15 1.12
N ALA A 42 -7.49 -21.36 2.42
CA ALA A 42 -7.10 -20.38 3.40
C ALA A 42 -5.60 -20.25 3.16
N MET A 43 -5.22 -19.28 2.32
CA MET A 43 -3.85 -18.81 2.27
C MET A 43 -3.57 -18.44 3.70
N SER A 44 -2.81 -19.31 4.36
CA SER A 44 -2.20 -19.06 5.63
C SER A 44 -1.44 -17.76 5.44
N THR A 45 -2.01 -16.64 5.90
CA THR A 45 -1.34 -15.35 6.02
C THR A 45 -0.36 -15.47 7.18
N GLN A 46 0.59 -16.38 7.02
CA GLN A 46 1.75 -16.43 7.88
C GLN A 46 2.56 -15.21 7.54
N VAL A 47 2.82 -14.40 8.56
CA VAL A 47 3.82 -13.33 8.49
C VAL A 47 5.09 -13.98 7.94
N ASP A 48 5.46 -13.61 6.72
CA ASP A 48 6.69 -14.10 6.09
C ASP A 48 7.87 -13.35 6.74
N THR A 49 8.16 -13.73 7.98
CA THR A 49 9.30 -13.23 8.76
C THR A 49 10.60 -13.96 8.39
N GLY A 50 10.62 -14.62 7.22
CA GLY A 50 11.82 -15.25 6.72
C GLY A 50 12.95 -14.23 6.50
N PRO A 51 14.21 -14.71 6.49
CA PRO A 51 15.33 -13.88 6.06
C PRO A 51 15.06 -13.36 4.65
N ASP A 52 15.34 -12.08 4.43
CA ASP A 52 15.16 -11.43 3.14
C ASP A 52 16.35 -10.52 2.89
N PRO A 53 17.14 -10.78 1.83
CA PRO A 53 18.43 -10.12 1.66
C PRO A 53 18.28 -8.60 1.45
N LEU A 54 17.17 -8.13 0.89
CA LEU A 54 16.93 -6.71 0.71
C LEU A 54 16.47 -6.05 2.02
N ALA A 55 15.48 -6.63 2.70
CA ALA A 55 15.04 -6.05 3.97
C ALA A 55 16.14 -6.10 5.05
N ASP A 56 16.98 -7.14 5.06
CA ASP A 56 18.09 -7.25 5.99
C ASP A 56 19.17 -6.19 5.70
N LEU A 57 19.46 -5.91 4.42
CA LEU A 57 20.35 -4.82 4.02
C LEU A 57 19.78 -3.44 4.39
N LEU A 58 18.49 -3.21 4.19
CA LEU A 58 17.83 -1.95 4.56
C LEU A 58 17.84 -1.74 6.08
N ALA A 59 17.57 -2.79 6.86
CA ALA A 59 17.67 -2.74 8.32
C ALA A 59 19.11 -2.41 8.77
N GLU A 60 20.12 -3.01 8.15
CA GLU A 60 21.53 -2.69 8.40
C GLU A 60 21.82 -1.22 8.08
N LEU A 61 21.42 -0.74 6.90
CA LEU A 61 21.62 0.65 6.48
C LEU A 61 20.99 1.63 7.47
N ILE A 62 19.75 1.39 7.88
CA ILE A 62 19.02 2.26 8.82
C ILE A 62 19.73 2.29 10.18
N ALA A 63 20.16 1.14 10.69
CA ALA A 63 20.91 1.06 11.94
C ALA A 63 22.24 1.84 11.86
N ARG A 64 23.00 1.67 10.77
CA ARG A 64 24.26 2.39 10.55
C ARG A 64 24.08 3.89 10.35
N ARG A 65 23.00 4.32 9.69
CA ARG A 65 22.64 5.75 9.60
C ARG A 65 22.28 6.32 10.98
N ALA A 66 21.64 5.54 11.86
CA ALA A 66 21.40 5.96 13.23
C ALA A 66 22.70 6.12 14.01
N GLU A 67 23.68 5.22 13.84
CA GLU A 67 25.02 5.36 14.42
C GLU A 67 25.70 6.65 13.94
N PHE A 68 25.68 6.94 12.63
CA PHE A 68 26.24 8.17 12.07
C PHE A 68 25.57 9.43 12.65
N ARG A 69 24.23 9.44 12.72
CA ARG A 69 23.46 10.54 13.31
C ARG A 69 23.70 10.75 14.80
N ALA A 70 24.18 9.73 15.51
CA ALA A 70 24.51 9.83 16.93
C ALA A 70 25.91 10.44 17.18
N ILE A 71 26.74 10.62 16.14
CA ILE A 71 28.04 11.29 16.25
C ILE A 71 27.79 12.77 16.54
N PRO A 72 28.42 13.35 17.58
CA PRO A 72 28.30 14.79 17.87
C PRO A 72 28.76 15.65 16.69
N SER A 73 28.00 16.70 16.37
CA SER A 73 28.29 17.61 15.26
C SER A 73 29.69 18.24 15.35
N GLU A 74 30.20 18.44 16.55
CA GLU A 74 31.52 19.04 16.82
C GLU A 74 32.68 18.12 16.42
N MET A 75 32.41 16.83 16.22
CA MET A 75 33.41 15.87 15.75
C MET A 75 33.53 15.84 14.23
N PHE A 76 32.63 16.50 13.49
CA PHE A 76 32.70 16.57 12.04
C PHE A 76 33.67 17.65 11.59
N THR A 77 34.57 17.26 10.69
CA THR A 77 35.43 18.15 9.91
C THR A 77 35.30 17.77 8.44
N GLU A 78 35.57 18.70 7.53
CA GLU A 78 35.59 18.39 6.09
C GLU A 78 36.57 17.24 5.77
N GLU A 79 37.64 17.09 6.56
CA GLU A 79 38.66 16.06 6.36
C GLU A 79 38.21 14.67 6.83
N ASN A 80 37.33 14.56 7.83
CA ASN A 80 36.95 13.27 8.42
C ASN A 80 35.55 12.77 8.03
N GLU A 81 34.73 13.59 7.36
CA GLU A 81 33.35 13.25 7.03
C GLU A 81 33.25 11.95 6.23
N GLU A 82 34.10 11.78 5.20
CA GLU A 82 34.13 10.57 4.38
C GLU A 82 34.49 9.32 5.19
N ASP A 83 35.46 9.44 6.11
CA ASP A 83 35.85 8.35 7.00
C ASP A 83 34.73 7.98 7.97
N LEU A 84 33.99 8.95 8.50
CA LEU A 84 32.83 8.72 9.35
C LEU A 84 31.70 8.03 8.59
N VAL A 85 31.45 8.43 7.33
CA VAL A 85 30.48 7.75 6.46
C VAL A 85 30.92 6.31 6.20
N LYS A 86 32.17 6.10 5.81
CA LYS A 86 32.74 4.77 5.53
C LYS A 86 32.75 3.85 6.75
N ALA A 87 32.97 4.39 7.94
CA ALA A 87 32.95 3.66 9.19
C ALA A 87 31.53 3.27 9.65
N THR A 88 30.50 3.95 9.12
CA THR A 88 29.10 3.76 9.52
C THR A 88 28.28 3.14 8.38
N TYR A 89 27.54 3.97 7.65
CA TYR A 89 26.53 3.52 6.69
C TYR A 89 27.04 3.38 5.27
N GLY A 90 28.19 3.97 4.94
CA GLY A 90 28.78 3.96 3.59
C GLY A 90 28.82 2.57 2.94
N PRO A 91 29.32 1.51 3.61
CA PRO A 91 29.36 0.17 3.04
C PRO A 91 27.98 -0.45 2.78
N ALA A 92 26.97 -0.15 3.60
CA ALA A 92 25.60 -0.62 3.37
C ALA A 92 24.94 0.15 2.23
N ALA A 93 25.17 1.48 2.16
CA ALA A 93 24.67 2.33 1.08
C ALA A 93 25.30 1.96 -0.26
N ASP A 94 26.61 1.67 -0.29
CA ASP A 94 27.32 1.25 -1.48
C ASP A 94 26.78 -0.08 -2.03
N ARG A 95 26.58 -1.07 -1.15
CA ARG A 95 25.91 -2.33 -1.52
C ARG A 95 24.50 -2.10 -2.03
N LEU A 96 23.72 -1.22 -1.38
CA LEU A 96 22.37 -0.91 -1.84
C LEU A 96 22.39 -0.27 -3.23
N TRP A 97 23.39 0.54 -3.57
CA TRP A 97 23.50 1.24 -4.84
C TRP A 97 24.06 0.37 -5.96
N ASN A 98 25.13 -0.38 -5.70
CA ASN A 98 25.87 -1.13 -6.71
C ASN A 98 25.44 -2.61 -6.82
N GLU A 99 24.94 -3.19 -5.73
CA GLU A 99 24.69 -4.62 -5.59
C GLU A 99 23.32 -4.89 -4.95
N THR A 100 22.30 -4.09 -5.31
CA THR A 100 20.96 -4.18 -4.74
C THR A 100 20.43 -5.63 -4.83
N PRO A 101 20.24 -6.34 -3.71
CA PRO A 101 19.66 -7.67 -3.74
C PRO A 101 18.17 -7.57 -4.09
N GLN A 102 17.65 -8.62 -4.73
CA GLN A 102 16.22 -8.74 -4.98
C GLN A 102 15.51 -9.21 -3.70
N PRO A 103 14.32 -8.68 -3.37
CA PRO A 103 13.53 -9.21 -2.27
C PRO A 103 13.05 -10.63 -2.61
N THR A 104 12.97 -11.49 -1.61
CA THR A 104 12.51 -12.88 -1.73
C THR A 104 11.23 -13.16 -0.95
N THR A 105 10.77 -12.18 -0.18
CA THR A 105 9.59 -12.24 0.70
C THR A 105 8.68 -11.02 0.49
N LEU A 106 7.42 -11.12 0.92
CA LEU A 106 6.51 -9.95 0.93
C LEU A 106 6.99 -8.87 1.90
N ARG A 107 7.63 -9.26 3.02
CA ARG A 107 8.31 -8.34 3.94
C ARG A 107 9.39 -7.53 3.21
N GLY A 108 10.23 -8.21 2.42
CA GLY A 108 11.26 -7.59 1.57
C GLY A 108 10.70 -6.49 0.67
N VAL A 109 9.60 -6.79 -0.01
CA VAL A 109 8.90 -5.82 -0.86
C VAL A 109 8.36 -4.65 -0.04
N ALA A 110 7.71 -4.93 1.09
CA ALA A 110 7.16 -3.89 1.96
C ALA A 110 8.24 -2.93 2.47
N GLU A 111 9.37 -3.45 2.95
CA GLU A 111 10.50 -2.65 3.44
C GLU A 111 11.14 -1.81 2.33
N ALA A 112 11.25 -2.33 1.11
CA ALA A 112 11.73 -1.55 -0.03
C ALA A 112 10.80 -0.36 -0.36
N MET A 113 9.48 -0.58 -0.29
CA MET A 113 8.49 0.48 -0.49
C MET A 113 8.54 1.51 0.64
N ARG A 114 8.67 1.08 1.91
CA ARG A 114 8.84 1.97 3.06
C ARG A 114 10.10 2.83 2.91
N TYR A 115 11.23 2.21 2.59
CA TYR A 115 12.49 2.91 2.34
C TYR A 115 12.33 4.00 1.26
N ALA A 116 11.75 3.67 0.11
CA ALA A 116 11.55 4.66 -0.96
C ALA A 116 10.65 5.84 -0.55
N ILE A 117 9.64 5.58 0.30
CA ILE A 117 8.77 6.62 0.85
C ILE A 117 9.54 7.49 1.86
N GLU A 118 10.31 6.87 2.76
CA GLU A 118 11.07 7.58 3.80
C GLU A 118 12.21 8.44 3.23
N GLU A 119 12.84 8.00 2.14
CA GLU A 119 13.88 8.75 1.43
C GLU A 119 13.33 9.86 0.53
N ASP A 120 12.01 10.07 0.49
CA ASP A 120 11.35 11.02 -0.42
C ASP A 120 11.77 10.78 -1.88
N ALA A 121 11.89 9.51 -2.28
CA ALA A 121 12.43 9.13 -3.58
C ALA A 121 11.47 9.39 -4.76
N PHE A 122 10.23 9.83 -4.47
CA PHE A 122 9.19 10.07 -5.47
C PHE A 122 9.04 11.57 -5.75
N ILE A 123 9.37 11.98 -6.97
CA ILE A 123 9.12 13.36 -7.41
C ILE A 123 7.62 13.60 -7.65
N ASP A 124 6.90 12.57 -8.11
CA ASP A 124 5.47 12.66 -8.42
C ASP A 124 4.59 12.23 -7.24
N TYR A 125 3.74 13.15 -6.78
CA TYR A 125 2.83 12.92 -5.67
C TYR A 125 1.79 11.82 -5.97
N GLY A 126 1.36 11.68 -7.23
CA GLY A 126 0.43 10.63 -7.65
C GLY A 126 1.06 9.24 -7.51
N ALA A 127 2.28 9.08 -7.99
CA ALA A 127 3.05 7.84 -7.86
C ALA A 127 3.26 7.46 -6.39
N GLU A 128 3.67 8.42 -5.55
CA GLU A 128 3.84 8.20 -4.11
C GLU A 128 2.53 7.71 -3.46
N LYS A 129 1.38 8.29 -3.83
CA LYS A 129 0.06 7.85 -3.32
C LYS A 129 -0.31 6.44 -3.73
N VAL A 130 -0.02 6.06 -4.98
CA VAL A 130 -0.28 4.70 -5.48
C VAL A 130 0.58 3.68 -4.73
N ILE A 131 1.86 3.97 -4.53
CA ILE A 131 2.77 3.10 -3.77
C ILE A 131 2.33 2.99 -2.30
N LYS A 132 1.95 4.10 -1.64
CA LYS A 132 1.38 4.06 -0.29
C LYS A 132 0.12 3.20 -0.19
N ALA A 133 -0.77 3.28 -1.19
CA ALA A 133 -1.98 2.45 -1.22
C ALA A 133 -1.65 0.95 -1.42
N ALA A 134 -0.69 0.64 -2.28
CA ALA A 134 -0.23 -0.73 -2.49
C ALA A 134 0.46 -1.31 -1.23
N LEU A 135 1.29 -0.52 -0.54
CA LEU A 135 1.91 -0.91 0.73
C LEU A 135 0.85 -1.21 1.78
N ALA A 136 -0.17 -0.35 1.93
CA ALA A 136 -1.25 -0.57 2.89
C ALA A 136 -2.07 -1.84 2.61
N PHE A 137 -2.25 -2.20 1.33
CA PHE A 137 -2.84 -3.49 0.97
C PHE A 137 -1.93 -4.65 1.36
N LEU A 138 -0.64 -4.54 1.02
CA LEU A 138 0.35 -5.59 1.31
C LEU A 138 0.45 -5.87 2.81
N ASP A 139 0.50 -4.84 3.64
CA ASP A 139 0.56 -4.97 5.10
C ASP A 139 -0.65 -5.73 5.65
N ARG A 140 -1.84 -5.43 5.12
CA ARG A 140 -3.06 -6.13 5.50
C ARG A 140 -3.05 -7.61 5.08
N GLU A 141 -2.64 -7.91 3.86
CA GLU A 141 -2.68 -9.30 3.34
C GLU A 141 -1.55 -10.17 3.88
N ALA A 142 -0.37 -9.59 4.15
CA ALA A 142 0.79 -10.30 4.67
C ALA A 142 0.86 -10.32 6.21
N GLY A 143 0.02 -9.52 6.89
CA GLY A 143 0.03 -9.39 8.35
C GLY A 143 1.29 -8.70 8.88
N LEU A 144 1.78 -7.68 8.18
CA LEU A 144 2.97 -6.90 8.52
C LEU A 144 2.64 -5.67 9.37
#